data_AF-A0A0N4YZ51-F1
#
_entry.id   AF-A0A0N4YZ51-F1
#
_cell.length_a   1.000
_cell.length_b   1.000
_cell.length_c   1.000
_cell.angle_alpha   90.00
_cell.angle_beta   90.00
_cell.angle_gamma   90.00
#
_symmetry.space_group_name_H-M   'P 1'
#
loop_
_entity.id
_entity.type
_entity.pdbx_description
1 polymer ?
#
loop_
_entity_poly.entity_id
_entity_poly.type
_entity_poly.pdbx_seq_one_letter_code
_entity_poly.pdbx_strand_id
1 'polypeptide(L)'
;MWSPNQPIPYAIDPSLYYLTGLVNQAIQFWTQNTCLSFTNNPNAFNRLRIYKGDGCWSYVGKQPTWASQDVSIGDGCDTLGTVCHEIAHALGFYHT
;
A
#
# COMPACT_ATOMS: atom_id res chain seq x y z
N MET A 1 -3.74 4.07 13.76
CA MET A 1 -3.44 4.98 12.63
C MET A 1 -1.94 4.99 12.33
N TRP A 2 -1.55 5.31 11.10
CA TRP A 2 -0.15 5.52 10.73
C TRP A 2 0.37 6.83 11.29
N SER A 3 1.63 6.87 11.70
CA SER A 3 2.27 8.09 12.23
C SER A 3 2.90 8.86 11.08
N PRO A 4 2.67 10.18 10.94
CA PRO A 4 3.34 10.98 9.92
C PRO A 4 4.85 11.16 10.20
N ASN A 5 5.29 10.94 11.44
CA ASN A 5 6.70 11.10 11.86
C ASN A 5 7.53 9.83 11.67
N GLN A 6 6.96 8.77 11.09
CA GLN A 6 7.64 7.50 10.85
C GLN A 6 7.25 6.98 9.46
N PRO A 7 8.21 6.52 8.63
CA PRO A 7 7.87 5.94 7.35
C PRO A 7 6.98 4.71 7.49
N ILE A 8 5.92 4.64 6.69
CA ILE A 8 5.04 3.48 6.58
C ILE A 8 5.83 2.35 5.91
N PRO A 9 6.07 1.21 6.59
CA PRO A 9 6.77 0.10 5.98
C PRO A 9 5.89 -0.56 4.93
N TYR A 10 6.45 -0.84 3.77
CA TYR A 10 5.79 -1.61 2.72
C TYR A 10 6.74 -2.64 2.12
N ALA A 11 6.16 -3.60 1.41
CA ALA A 11 6.90 -4.55 0.58
C ALA A 11 6.05 -4.89 -0.64
N ILE A 12 6.72 -5.03 -1.78
CA ILE A 12 6.13 -5.55 -3.01
C ILE A 12 6.38 -7.06 -3.00
N ASP A 13 5.30 -7.82 -3.06
CA ASP A 13 5.38 -9.28 -3.15
C ASP A 13 5.95 -9.70 -4.52
N PRO A 14 6.73 -10.80 -4.61
CA PRO A 14 7.27 -11.29 -5.88
C PRO A 14 6.23 -11.46 -6.99
N SER A 15 4.99 -11.82 -6.62
CA SER A 15 3.86 -11.94 -7.55
C SER A 15 3.54 -10.65 -8.32
N LEU A 16 3.99 -9.49 -7.83
CA LEU A 16 3.67 -8.18 -8.39
C LEU A 16 4.91 -7.42 -8.91
N TYR A 17 6.08 -8.07 -9.00
CA TYR A 17 7.32 -7.40 -9.43
C TYR A 17 7.24 -6.75 -10.81
N TYR A 18 6.42 -7.29 -11.72
CA TYR A 18 6.19 -6.71 -13.04
C TYR A 18 5.47 -5.34 -13.00
N LEU A 19 4.81 -4.99 -11.88
CA LEU A 19 4.19 -3.68 -11.64
C LEU A 19 4.95 -2.80 -10.65
N THR A 20 6.21 -3.15 -10.31
CA THR A 20 7.02 -2.37 -9.34
C THR A 20 7.07 -0.88 -9.69
N GLY A 21 7.18 -0.53 -10.98
CA GLY A 21 7.18 0.86 -11.42
C GLY A 21 5.88 1.60 -11.08
N LEU A 22 4.73 0.97 -11.29
CA LEU A 22 3.42 1.54 -10.98
C LEU A 22 3.21 1.71 -9.47
N VAL A 23 3.58 0.69 -8.69
CA VAL A 23 3.49 0.75 -7.22
C VAL A 23 4.37 1.88 -6.68
N ASN A 24 5.59 2.04 -7.21
CA ASN A 24 6.47 3.13 -6.81
C ASN A 24 5.90 4.51 -7.19
N GLN A 25 5.23 4.65 -8.34
CA GLN A 25 4.53 5.89 -8.71
C GLN A 25 3.40 6.21 -7.72
N ALA A 26 2.61 5.22 -7.32
CA ALA A 26 1.53 5.42 -6.34
C ALA A 26 2.06 5.84 -4.96
N ILE A 27 3.17 5.24 -4.51
CA ILE A 27 3.84 5.61 -3.26
C ILE A 27 4.43 7.03 -3.34
N GLN A 28 5.04 7.38 -4.48
CA GLN A 28 5.55 8.74 -4.72
C GLN A 28 4.42 9.76 -4.71
N PHE A 29 3.26 9.47 -5.32
CA PHE A 29 2.09 10.33 -5.28
C PHE A 29 1.72 10.70 -3.83
N TRP A 30 1.59 9.71 -2.94
CA TRP A 30 1.28 9.98 -1.53
C TRP A 30 2.38 10.76 -0.81
N THR A 31 3.64 10.45 -1.09
CA THR A 31 4.80 11.12 -0.46
C THR A 31 4.91 12.59 -0.90
N GLN A 32 4.56 12.90 -2.15
CA GLN A 32 4.65 14.26 -2.70
C GLN A 32 3.47 15.14 -2.32
N ASN A 33 2.30 14.55 -2.03
CA ASN A 33 1.05 15.29 -1.81
C ASN A 33 0.60 15.27 -0.35
N THR A 34 1.32 14.59 0.54
CA THR A 34 0.99 14.52 1.97
C THR A 34 2.25 14.58 2.84
N CYS A 35 2.09 14.60 4.15
CA CYS A 35 3.20 14.47 5.10
C CYS A 35 3.65 13.01 5.34
N LEU A 36 3.05 12.04 4.64
CA LEU A 36 3.38 10.63 4.80
C LEU A 36 4.66 10.30 4.03
N SER A 37 5.43 9.37 4.58
CA SER A 37 6.59 8.79 3.90
C SER A 37 6.49 7.27 3.97
N PHE A 38 7.19 6.59 3.06
CA PHE A 38 7.14 5.13 2.92
C PHE A 38 8.56 4.58 2.88
N THR A 39 8.75 3.37 3.39
CA THR A 39 10.04 2.67 3.34
C THR A 39 9.84 1.22 2.90
N ASN A 40 10.62 0.78 1.91
CA ASN A 40 10.58 -0.61 1.47
C ASN A 40 11.33 -1.47 2.50
N ASN A 41 10.59 -2.19 3.32
CA ASN A 41 11.14 -3.07 4.34
C ASN A 41 10.29 -4.35 4.47
N PRO A 42 10.65 -5.42 3.74
CA PRO A 42 9.92 -6.69 3.77
C PRO A 42 9.98 -7.41 5.13
N ASN A 43 10.90 -7.02 6.02
CA ASN A 43 11.08 -7.63 7.33
C ASN A 43 10.45 -6.80 8.46
N ALA A 44 9.89 -5.62 8.18
CA ALA A 44 9.24 -4.80 9.19
C ALA A 44 7.97 -5.48 9.74
N PHE A 45 7.79 -5.38 11.04
CA PHE A 45 6.50 -5.65 11.68
C PHE A 45 5.53 -4.51 11.36
N ASN A 46 4.28 -4.86 11.11
CA ASN A 46 3.22 -3.95 10.73
C ASN A 46 3.51 -3.18 9.44
N ARG A 47 3.66 -3.93 8.34
CA ARG A 47 3.88 -3.40 6.99
C ARG A 47 2.68 -3.61 6.08
N LEU A 48 2.65 -2.85 4.99
CA LEU A 48 1.80 -3.13 3.84
C LEU A 48 2.48 -4.16 2.94
N ARG A 49 1.79 -5.26 2.59
CA ARG A 49 2.21 -6.19 1.55
C ARG A 49 1.36 -5.97 0.31
N ILE A 50 1.99 -5.40 -0.72
CA ILE A 50 1.34 -5.10 -1.99
C ILE A 50 1.59 -6.31 -2.90
N TYR A 51 0.53 -7.04 -3.25
CA TYR A 51 0.66 -8.36 -3.90
C TYR A 51 -0.40 -8.56 -4.98
N LYS A 52 -0.18 -9.57 -5.85
CA LYS A 52 -1.19 -9.98 -6.82
C LYS A 52 -2.21 -10.90 -6.14
N GLY A 53 -3.33 -10.33 -5.72
CA GLY A 53 -4.47 -11.07 -5.17
C GLY A 53 -5.66 -11.11 -6.13
N ASP A 54 -6.80 -11.55 -5.59
CA ASP A 54 -8.07 -11.56 -6.32
C ASP A 54 -8.79 -10.22 -6.11
N GLY A 55 -8.97 -9.47 -7.20
CA GLY A 55 -9.60 -8.14 -7.19
C GLY A 55 -8.73 -7.03 -6.60
N CYS A 56 -9.32 -5.83 -6.49
CA CYS A 56 -8.70 -4.64 -5.92
C CYS A 56 -9.30 -4.40 -4.54
N TRP A 57 -8.50 -4.50 -3.48
CA TRP A 57 -8.96 -4.23 -2.12
C TRP A 57 -7.79 -4.02 -1.14
N SER A 58 -8.08 -3.35 -0.03
CA SER A 58 -7.22 -3.28 1.16
C SER A 58 -8.07 -3.20 2.42
N TYR A 59 -7.49 -3.61 3.54
CA TYR A 59 -8.03 -3.27 4.86
C TYR A 59 -8.07 -1.75 5.06
N VAL A 60 -9.10 -1.25 5.73
CA VAL A 60 -9.21 0.16 6.07
C VAL A 60 -8.37 0.47 7.32
N GLY A 61 -7.35 1.29 7.14
CA GLY A 61 -6.45 1.75 8.20
C GLY A 61 -5.40 0.73 8.63
N LYS A 62 -4.54 1.20 9.55
CA LYS A 62 -3.47 0.40 10.16
C LYS A 62 -4.05 -0.71 11.03
N GLN A 63 -3.60 -1.96 10.82
CA GLN A 63 -3.94 -3.13 11.64
C GLN A 63 -2.87 -3.39 12.71
N PRO A 64 -2.86 -2.72 13.87
CA PRO A 64 -1.67 -2.55 14.72
C PRO A 64 -1.08 -3.83 15.32
N THR A 65 -1.89 -4.90 15.43
CA THR A 65 -1.47 -6.19 16.00
C THR A 65 -0.97 -7.17 14.93
N TRP A 66 -1.06 -6.85 13.65
CA TRP A 66 -0.68 -7.74 12.56
C TRP A 66 0.75 -7.47 12.09
N ALA A 67 1.49 -8.53 11.78
CA ALA A 67 2.84 -8.40 11.23
C ALA A 67 2.84 -7.80 9.82
N SER A 68 1.79 -8.07 9.04
CA SER A 68 1.59 -7.57 7.69
C SER A 68 0.09 -7.42 7.44
N GLN A 69 -0.30 -6.44 6.65
CA GLN A 69 -1.65 -6.33 6.08
C GLN A 69 -1.56 -6.25 4.57
N ASP A 70 -2.48 -6.91 3.90
CA ASP A 70 -2.45 -7.07 2.45
C ASP A 70 -3.15 -5.91 1.73
N VAL A 71 -2.59 -5.55 0.58
CA VAL A 71 -3.13 -4.62 -0.43
C VAL A 71 -3.15 -5.38 -1.76
N SER A 72 -4.33 -5.81 -2.18
CA SER A 72 -4.52 -6.66 -3.36
C SER A 72 -4.58 -5.81 -4.62
N ILE A 73 -3.66 -6.06 -5.55
CA ILE A 73 -3.64 -5.53 -6.91
C ILE A 73 -3.80 -6.70 -7.87
N GLY A 74 -5.06 -7.10 -8.09
CA GLY A 74 -5.43 -8.17 -9.01
C GLY A 74 -5.49 -7.75 -10.48
N ASP A 75 -6.05 -8.63 -11.31
CA ASP A 75 -6.25 -8.36 -12.73
C ASP A 75 -7.25 -7.20 -12.92
N GLY A 76 -6.89 -6.21 -13.76
CA GLY A 76 -7.67 -4.98 -13.97
C GLY A 76 -7.44 -3.88 -12.92
N CYS A 77 -6.57 -4.10 -11.93
CA CYS A 77 -6.23 -3.12 -10.89
C CYS A 77 -4.96 -2.31 -11.20
N ASP A 78 -4.38 -2.48 -12.39
CA ASP A 78 -3.07 -1.98 -12.82
C ASP A 78 -3.11 -0.54 -13.36
N THR A 79 -3.89 0.33 -12.70
CA THR A 79 -3.88 1.78 -12.95
C THR A 79 -3.34 2.54 -11.75
N LEU A 80 -2.73 3.70 -11.99
CA LEU A 80 -2.21 4.55 -10.90
C LEU A 80 -3.32 4.92 -9.92
N GLY A 81 -4.51 5.28 -10.44
CA GLY A 81 -5.66 5.63 -9.62
C GLY A 81 -6.13 4.49 -8.73
N THR A 82 -6.21 3.26 -9.26
CA THR A 82 -6.61 2.09 -8.47
C THR A 82 -5.59 1.76 -7.39
N VAL A 83 -4.29 1.73 -7.71
CA VAL A 83 -3.26 1.45 -6.68
C VAL A 83 -3.26 2.55 -5.60
N CYS A 84 -3.43 3.82 -5.99
CA CYS A 84 -3.58 4.92 -5.03
C CYS A 84 -4.83 4.77 -4.15
N HIS A 85 -5.96 4.32 -4.72
CA HIS A 85 -7.21 4.06 -4.01
C HIS A 85 -7.04 2.96 -2.95
N GLU A 86 -6.41 1.84 -3.30
CA GLU A 86 -6.17 0.76 -2.34
C GLU A 86 -5.19 1.17 -1.23
N ILE A 87 -4.17 1.97 -1.57
CA ILE A 87 -3.32 2.59 -0.54
C ILE A 87 -4.13 3.55 0.34
N ALA A 88 -5.08 4.31 -0.21
CA ALA A 88 -5.96 5.18 0.58
C ALA A 88 -6.76 4.39 1.62
N HIS A 89 -7.29 3.23 1.25
CA HIS A 89 -7.91 2.31 2.21
C HIS A 89 -6.92 1.94 3.32
N ALA A 90 -5.71 1.47 2.99
CA ALA A 90 -4.69 1.15 3.99
C ALA A 90 -4.33 2.35 4.91
N LEU A 91 -4.44 3.58 4.40
CA LEU A 91 -4.25 4.82 5.16
C LEU A 91 -5.43 5.17 6.08
N GLY A 92 -6.63 4.65 5.82
CA GLY A 92 -7.81 4.79 6.67
C GLY A 92 -9.03 5.43 6.02
N PHE A 93 -9.03 5.62 4.69
CA PHE A 93 -10.17 6.22 3.98
C PHE A 93 -11.23 5.19 3.63
N TYR A 94 -12.50 5.55 3.78
CA TYR A 94 -13.66 4.79 3.30
C TYR A 94 -14.13 5.34 1.94
N HIS A 95 -14.99 4.59 1.26
CA HIS A 95 -15.71 5.10 0.10
C HIS A 95 -16.62 6.27 0.48
N THR A 96 -16.84 7.18 -0.47
CA THR A 96 -17.78 8.33 -0.37
C THR A 96 -19.14 7.97 -0.91
#